data_AF-A0A961MYL6-F1
#
_entry.id   AF-A0A961MYL6-F1
#
_cell.length_a   1.000
_cell.length_b   1.000
_cell.length_c   1.000
_cell.angle_alpha   90.00
_cell.angle_beta   90.00
_cell.angle_gamma   90.00
#
_symmetry.space_group_name_H-M   'P 1'
#
loop_
_entity.id
_entity.type
_entity.pdbx_description
1 polymer ?
#
loop_
_entity_poly.entity_id
_entity_poly.type
_entity_poly.pdbx_seq_one_letter_code
_entity_poly.pdbx_strand_id
1 'polypeptide(L)' 'PYLDICRAVKDEFGVPTFAYQVSGEYAMLAGAMAQGWLGEAVMLESLLSFKRAGCDGVLTYFAPAAAKALNG' A
#
# COMPACT_ATOMS: atom_id res chain seq x y z
N PRO A 1 -0.52 -1.30 -8.43
CA PRO A 1 -0.36 -1.45 -9.91
C PRO A 1 0.80 -0.64 -10.50
N TYR A 2 0.92 0.65 -10.18
CA TYR A 2 1.91 1.57 -10.77
C TYR A 2 3.17 1.80 -9.90
N LEU A 3 3.68 0.75 -9.26
CA LEU A 3 4.83 0.86 -8.34
C LEU A 3 6.14 1.18 -9.08
N ASP A 4 6.25 0.74 -10.33
CA ASP A 4 7.32 1.09 -11.27
C ASP A 4 7.40 2.61 -11.49
N ILE A 5 6.25 3.27 -11.64
CA ILE A 5 6.19 4.73 -11.81
C ILE A 5 6.60 5.44 -10.52
N CYS A 6 6.14 4.97 -9.35
CA CYS A 6 6.58 5.52 -8.06
C CYS A 6 8.11 5.43 -7.93
N ARG A 7 8.70 4.32 -8.35
CA ARG A 7 10.15 4.12 -8.34
C ARG A 7 10.88 5.07 -9.27
N ALA A 8 10.42 5.18 -10.52
CA ALA A 8 11.00 6.09 -11.51
C ALA A 8 10.94 7.55 -11.04
N VAL A 9 9.80 7.99 -10.49
CA VAL A 9 9.64 9.35 -9.94
C VAL A 9 10.59 9.60 -8.77
N LYS A 10 10.72 8.63 -7.84
CA LYS A 10 11.62 8.78 -6.70
C LYS A 10 13.08 8.86 -7.13
N ASP A 11 13.48 8.04 -8.09
CA ASP A 11 14.87 7.99 -8.59
C ASP A 11 15.24 9.23 -9.42
N GLU A 12 14.32 9.74 -10.25
CA GLU A 12 14.58 10.91 -11.11
C GLU A 12 14.61 12.22 -10.31
N PHE A 13 13.64 12.42 -9.41
CA PHE A 13 13.44 13.74 -8.80
C PHE A 13 13.92 13.82 -7.35
N GLY A 14 14.02 12.70 -6.63
CA GLY A 14 14.45 12.69 -5.22
C GLY A 14 13.53 13.44 -4.24
N VAL A 15 12.34 13.85 -4.67
CA VAL A 15 11.39 14.66 -3.89
C VAL A 15 10.43 13.80 -3.06
N PRO A 16 9.71 14.40 -2.08
CA PRO A 16 8.61 13.72 -1.39
C PRO A 16 7.58 13.18 -2.38
N THR A 17 7.42 11.85 -2.43
CA THR A 17 6.59 11.14 -3.39
C THR A 17 5.48 10.38 -2.66
N PHE A 18 4.24 10.58 -3.08
CA PHE A 18 3.06 9.94 -2.48
C PHE A 18 2.37 9.06 -3.51
N ALA A 19 1.75 7.97 -3.04
CA ALA A 19 0.93 7.09 -3.86
C ALA A 19 -0.47 6.93 -3.25
N TYR A 20 -1.47 6.64 -4.09
CA TYR A 20 -2.82 6.31 -3.65
C TYR A 20 -3.09 4.84 -3.97
N GLN A 21 -3.27 4.02 -2.94
CA GLN A 21 -3.89 2.70 -3.06
C GLN A 21 -5.41 2.88 -3.19
N VAL A 22 -5.90 2.86 -4.43
CA VAL A 22 -7.27 3.28 -4.75
C VAL A 22 -8.33 2.30 -4.23
N SER A 23 -9.59 2.71 -4.27
CA SER A 23 -10.73 1.94 -3.75
C SER A 23 -10.83 0.53 -4.34
N GLY A 24 -10.52 0.36 -5.63
CA GLY A 24 -10.49 -0.95 -6.28
C GLY A 24 -9.40 -1.88 -5.71
N GLU A 25 -8.22 -1.36 -5.40
CA GLU A 25 -7.14 -2.13 -4.78
C GLU A 25 -7.52 -2.57 -3.37
N TYR A 26 -8.13 -1.66 -2.60
CA TYR A 26 -8.67 -1.99 -1.28
C TYR A 26 -9.75 -3.07 -1.36
N ALA A 27 -10.76 -2.89 -2.22
CA ALA A 27 -11.90 -3.80 -2.33
C ALA A 27 -11.47 -5.21 -2.76
N MET A 28 -10.48 -5.31 -3.66
CA MET A 28 -9.93 -6.58 -4.10
C MET A 28 -9.27 -7.35 -2.94
N LEU A 29 -8.39 -6.68 -2.18
CA LEU A 29 -7.72 -7.31 -1.03
C LEU A 29 -8.71 -7.65 0.09
N ALA A 30 -9.59 -6.71 0.43
CA ALA A 30 -10.60 -6.91 1.47
C ALA A 30 -11.57 -8.05 1.12
N GLY A 31 -12.02 -8.12 -0.14
CA GLY A 31 -12.88 -9.21 -0.62
C GLY A 31 -12.18 -10.56 -0.59
N ALA A 32 -10.93 -10.64 -1.05
CA ALA A 32 -10.16 -11.88 -1.02
C ALA A 32 -9.88 -12.37 0.42
N MET A 33 -9.61 -11.45 1.36
CA MET A 33 -9.46 -11.78 2.78
C MET A 33 -10.78 -12.26 3.39
N ALA A 34 -11.90 -11.62 3.06
CA ALA A 34 -13.22 -12.03 3.55
C ALA A 34 -13.63 -13.44 3.07
N GLN A 35 -13.17 -13.85 1.88
CA GLN A 35 -13.38 -15.21 1.35
C GLN A 35 -12.33 -16.22 1.85
N GLY A 36 -11.36 -15.80 2.65
CA GLY A 36 -10.28 -16.65 3.15
C GLY A 36 -9.25 -17.05 2.09
N TRP A 37 -9.24 -16.39 0.92
CA TRP A 37 -8.25 -16.65 -0.14
C TRP A 37 -6.89 -16.04 0.17
N LEU A 38 -6.88 -14.95 0.94
CA LEU A 38 -5.68 -14.25 1.40
C LEU A 38 -5.77 -14.03 2.91
N GLY A 39 -4.60 -13.95 3.57
CA GLY A 39 -4.51 -13.62 4.99
C GLY A 39 -4.39 -12.11 5.24
N GLU A 40 -4.64 -11.68 6.48
CA GLU A 40 -4.58 -10.26 6.88
C GLU A 40 -3.20 -9.61 6.68
N ALA A 41 -2.13 -10.41 6.71
CA ALA A 41 -0.75 -9.95 6.47
C ALA A 41 -0.55 -9.28 5.10
N VAL A 42 -1.36 -9.65 4.10
CA VAL A 42 -1.27 -9.09 2.74
C VAL A 42 -1.57 -7.58 2.73
N MET A 43 -2.38 -7.09 3.67
CA MET A 43 -2.60 -5.65 3.86
C MET A 43 -1.26 -4.93 4.09
N LEU A 44 -0.47 -5.38 5.08
CA LEU A 44 0.82 -4.76 5.40
C LEU A 44 1.85 -4.98 4.28
N GLU A 45 1.86 -6.16 3.65
CA GLU A 45 2.73 -6.44 2.51
C GLU A 45 2.47 -5.49 1.32
N SER A 46 1.21 -5.15 1.07
CA SER A 46 0.84 -4.18 0.04
C SER A 46 1.41 -2.78 0.35
N LEU A 47 1.32 -2.34 1.60
CA LEU A 47 1.85 -1.03 2.04
C LEU A 47 3.38 -1.01 2.05
N LEU A 48 4.02 -2.11 2.46
CA LEU A 48 5.46 -2.28 2.37
C LEU A 48 5.97 -2.19 0.92
N SER A 49 5.17 -2.67 -0.04
CA SER A 49 5.52 -2.58 -1.46
C SER A 49 5.56 -1.12 -1.95
N PHE A 50 4.65 -0.25 -1.48
CA PHE A 50 4.73 1.20 -1.76
C PHE A 50 5.97 1.84 -1.12
N LYS A 51 6.28 1.48 0.14
CA LYS A 51 7.49 1.97 0.81
C LYS A 51 8.76 1.56 0.05
N ARG A 52 8.83 0.30 -0.39
CA ARG A 52 9.93 -0.24 -1.21
C ARG A 52 10.05 0.47 -2.57
N ALA A 53 8.91 0.83 -3.18
CA ALA A 53 8.89 1.59 -4.42
C ALA A 53 9.36 3.05 -4.25
N GLY A 54 9.62 3.51 -3.03
CA GLY A 54 10.16 4.85 -2.76
C GLY A 54 9.11 5.89 -2.33
N CYS A 55 7.88 5.46 -2.03
CA CYS A 55 6.85 6.37 -1.53
C CYS A 55 7.16 6.80 -0.08
N ASP A 56 7.05 8.10 0.17
CA ASP A 56 7.19 8.69 1.51
C ASP A 56 5.88 8.64 2.29
N GLY A 57 4.74 8.62 1.59
CA GLY A 57 3.41 8.40 2.15
C GLY A 57 2.47 7.67 1.20
N VAL A 58 1.44 7.02 1.77
CA VAL A 58 0.44 6.27 1.02
C VAL A 58 -0.96 6.68 1.48
N LEU A 59 -1.79 7.12 0.54
CA LEU A 59 -3.22 7.31 0.77
C LEU A 59 -3.88 5.94 0.61
N THR A 60 -4.48 5.45 1.69
CA THR A 60 -5.10 4.11 1.71
C THR A 60 -6.26 4.05 2.70
N TYR A 61 -7.29 3.30 2.32
CA TYR A 61 -8.41 2.96 3.20
C TYR A 61 -8.00 2.00 4.33
N PHE A 62 -6.88 1.27 4.17
CA PHE A 62 -6.33 0.41 5.21
C PHE A 62 -5.61 1.18 6.32
N ALA A 63 -5.45 2.51 6.23
CA ALA A 63 -4.64 3.29 7.17
C ALA A 63 -4.99 3.05 8.66
N PRO A 64 -6.27 3.05 9.08
CA PRO A 64 -6.62 2.78 10.48
C PRO A 64 -6.29 1.35 10.92
N ALA A 65 -6.45 0.37 10.02
CA ALA A 65 -6.17 -1.04 10.32
C ALA A 65 -4.65 -1.30 10.38
N ALA A 66 -3.90 -0.75 9.42
CA ALA A 66 -2.44 -0.82 9.40
C ALA A 66 -1.82 -0.13 10.64
N ALA A 67 -2.34 1.02 11.05
CA ALA A 67 -1.88 1.71 12.26
C ALA A 67 -2.07 0.85 13.51
N LYS A 68 -3.22 0.17 13.66
CA LYS A 68 -3.47 -0.76 14.77
C LYS A 68 -2.52 -1.96 14.74
N ALA A 69 -2.24 -2.51 13.56
CA ALA A 69 -1.35 -3.65 13.40
C ALA A 69 0.13 -3.31 13.70
N LEU A 70 0.54 -2.06 13.51
CA LEU A 70 1.91 -1.59 13.77
C LEU A 70 2.14 -1.08 15.19
N ASN A 71 1.10 -0.58 15.86
CA ASN A 71 1.17 -0.04 17.23
C ASN A 71 0.94 -1.13 18.30
N GLY A 72 1.55 -2.30 18.12
CA GLY A 72 1.60 -3.35 19.15
C GLY A 72 2.41 -2.93 20.36
#